data_AF-Q9AW66-F1
#
_entry.id   AF-Q9AW66-F1
#
_cell.length_a   1.000
_cell.length_b   1.000
_cell.length_c   1.000
_cell.angle_alpha   90.00
_cell.angle_beta   90.00
_cell.angle_gamma   90.00
#
_symmetry.space_group_name_H-M   'P 1'
#
loop_
_entity.id
_entity.type
_entity.pdbx_description
1 polymer ?
#
loop_
_entity_poly.entity_id
_entity_poly.type
_entity_poly.pdbx_seq_one_letter_code
_entity_poly.pdbx_strand_id
1 'polypeptide(L)'
;MNRFEELKNCVDNLFKDLKKFFIKKNKSAGVRARKKLQKCKKLCQEIRNYIQKIKLEDYQKRAEVYSSRAAFLAENFFRKTN
;
A
#
# COMPACT_ATOMS: atom_id res chain seq x y z
N MET A 1 11.28 -5.88 4.72
CA MET A 1 11.44 -5.96 3.25
C MET A 1 10.56 -4.92 2.60
N ASN A 2 11.13 -4.10 1.72
CA ASN A 2 10.41 -3.03 1.04
C ASN A 2 9.46 -3.67 0.00
N ARG A 3 8.13 -3.52 0.15
CA ARG A 3 7.13 -4.10 -0.77
C ARG A 3 7.34 -3.71 -2.22
N PHE A 4 7.92 -2.52 -2.45
CA PHE A 4 8.32 -2.07 -3.77
C PHE A 4 9.42 -2.95 -4.38
N GLU A 5 10.41 -3.35 -3.57
CA GLU A 5 11.50 -4.22 -4.01
C GLU A 5 11.01 -5.64 -4.31
N GLU A 6 10.06 -6.16 -3.52
CA GLU A 6 9.37 -7.42 -3.84
C GLU A 6 8.63 -7.36 -5.18
N LEU A 7 7.96 -6.24 -5.47
CA LEU A 7 7.26 -6.03 -6.75
C LEU A 7 8.26 -5.96 -7.91
N LYS A 8 9.36 -5.21 -7.77
CA LYS A 8 10.42 -5.14 -8.79
C LYS A 8 10.97 -6.53 -9.11
N ASN A 9 11.33 -7.29 -8.07
CA ASN A 9 11.80 -8.68 -8.22
C ASN A 9 10.73 -9.61 -8.84
N CYS A 10 9.44 -9.39 -8.57
CA CYS A 10 8.33 -10.12 -9.20
C CYS A 10 8.31 -9.88 -10.71
N VAL A 11 8.43 -8.62 -11.14
CA VAL A 11 8.42 -8.21 -12.55
C VAL A 11 9.64 -8.76 -13.30
N ASP A 12 10.84 -8.67 -12.72
CA ASP A 12 12.06 -9.19 -13.35
C ASP A 12 11.96 -10.72 -13.59
N ASN A 13 11.43 -11.44 -12.61
CA ASN A 13 11.22 -12.88 -12.72
C ASN A 13 10.06 -13.27 -13.64
N LEU A 14 9.06 -12.41 -13.79
CA LEU A 14 7.99 -12.57 -14.77
C LEU A 14 8.57 -12.44 -16.19
N PHE A 15 9.40 -11.43 -16.43
CA PHE A 15 9.99 -11.19 -17.75
C PHE A 15 10.80 -12.41 -18.26
N LYS A 16 11.57 -13.05 -17.37
CA LYS A 16 12.31 -14.28 -17.68
C LYS A 16 11.41 -15.43 -18.17
N ASP A 17 10.24 -15.62 -17.55
CA ASP A 17 9.29 -16.66 -17.98
C ASP A 17 8.51 -16.26 -19.24
N LEU A 18 8.16 -14.99 -19.40
CA LEU A 18 7.52 -14.49 -20.63
C LEU A 18 8.43 -14.67 -21.84
N LYS A 19 9.74 -14.37 -21.72
CA LYS A 19 10.72 -14.60 -22.78
C LYS A 19 10.77 -16.08 -23.18
N LYS A 20 10.80 -17.00 -22.20
CA LYS A 20 10.77 -18.45 -22.45
C LYS A 20 9.46 -18.90 -23.08
N PHE A 21 8.33 -18.34 -22.68
CA PHE A 21 7.03 -18.69 -23.21
C PHE A 21 6.83 -18.21 -24.65
N PHE A 22 7.10 -16.93 -24.95
CA PHE A 22 6.86 -16.37 -26.28
C PHE A 22 7.88 -16.83 -27.32
N ILE A 23 9.17 -16.84 -26.98
CA ILE A 23 10.25 -17.16 -27.93
C ILE A 23 10.43 -18.68 -28.04
N LYS A 24 10.57 -19.37 -26.91
CA LYS A 24 10.87 -20.81 -26.89
C LYS A 24 9.62 -21.69 -26.85
N LYS A 25 8.42 -21.10 -26.96
CA LYS A 25 7.11 -21.80 -26.89
C LYS A 25 6.96 -22.73 -25.67
N ASN A 26 7.64 -22.43 -24.56
CA ASN A 26 7.66 -23.27 -23.37
C ASN A 26 6.36 -23.10 -22.56
N LYS A 27 5.43 -24.06 -22.68
CA LYS A 27 4.11 -24.03 -22.02
C LYS A 27 4.20 -23.91 -20.49
N SER A 28 5.13 -24.62 -19.84
CA SER A 28 5.32 -24.57 -18.38
C SER A 28 5.79 -23.19 -17.89
N ALA A 29 6.58 -22.46 -18.70
CA ALA A 29 6.92 -21.07 -18.42
C ALA A 29 5.69 -20.16 -18.48
N GLY A 30 4.73 -20.43 -19.38
CA GLY A 30 3.44 -19.73 -19.42
C GLY A 30 2.62 -19.91 -18.14
N VAL A 31 2.57 -21.13 -17.60
CA VAL A 31 1.88 -21.40 -16.31
C VAL A 31 2.52 -20.61 -15.16
N ARG A 32 3.86 -20.60 -15.08
CA ARG A 32 4.58 -19.81 -14.06
C ARG A 32 4.38 -18.31 -14.25
N ALA A 33 4.41 -17.81 -15.49
CA ALA A 33 4.17 -16.40 -15.79
C ALA A 33 2.78 -15.95 -15.32
N ARG A 34 1.73 -16.74 -15.55
CA ARG A 34 0.38 -16.45 -15.04
C ARG A 34 0.33 -16.37 -13.51
N LYS A 35 0.97 -17.31 -12.80
CA LYS A 35 1.06 -17.27 -11.33
C LYS A 35 1.81 -16.02 -10.84
N LYS A 36 2.92 -15.64 -11.50
CA LYS A 36 3.68 -14.43 -11.17
C LYS A 36 2.89 -13.15 -11.43
N LEU A 37 2.13 -13.08 -12.53
CA LEU A 37 1.21 -11.96 -12.80
C LEU A 37 0.19 -11.78 -11.67
N GLN A 38 -0.40 -12.87 -11.16
CA GLN A 38 -1.31 -12.80 -10.01
C GLN A 38 -0.60 -12.30 -8.75
N LYS A 39 0.64 -12.74 -8.50
CA LYS A 39 1.46 -12.23 -7.39
C LYS A 39 1.74 -10.73 -7.53
N CYS A 40 2.13 -10.26 -8.72
CA CYS A 40 2.41 -8.85 -8.93
C CYS A 40 1.12 -8.01 -8.76
N LYS A 41 -0.06 -8.49 -9.23
CA LYS A 41 -1.36 -7.85 -8.96
C LYS A 41 -1.62 -7.68 -7.46
N LYS A 42 -1.40 -8.73 -6.67
CA LYS A 42 -1.57 -8.70 -5.22
C LYS A 42 -0.64 -7.68 -4.56
N LEU A 43 0.64 -7.67 -4.93
CA LEU A 43 1.62 -6.71 -4.41
C LEU A 43 1.25 -5.26 -4.74
N CYS A 44 0.80 -4.98 -5.95
CA CYS A 44 0.30 -3.65 -6.32
C CYS A 44 -0.88 -3.21 -5.44
N GLN A 45 -1.83 -4.13 -5.18
CA GLN A 45 -2.98 -3.84 -4.34
C GLN A 45 -2.58 -3.58 -2.88
N GLU A 46 -1.64 -4.35 -2.34
CA GLU A 46 -1.11 -4.15 -0.99
C GLU A 46 -0.46 -2.78 -0.84
N ILE A 47 0.37 -2.37 -1.81
CA ILE A 47 1.02 -1.04 -1.82
C ILE A 47 -0.04 0.07 -1.88
N ARG A 48 -1.05 -0.05 -2.76
CA ARG A 48 -2.16 0.91 -2.83
C ARG A 48 -2.90 1.03 -1.49
N ASN A 49 -3.22 -0.09 -0.86
CA ASN A 49 -3.91 -0.09 0.42
C ASN A 49 -3.07 0.55 1.53
N TYR A 50 -1.76 0.33 1.52
CA TYR A 50 -0.83 0.95 2.45
C TYR A 50 -0.81 2.48 2.33
N ILE A 51 -0.77 3.01 1.10
CA ILE A 51 -0.88 4.45 0.84
C ILE A 51 -2.19 5.01 1.42
N GLN A 52 -3.31 4.32 1.16
CA GLN A 52 -4.61 4.75 1.67
C GLN A 52 -4.68 4.72 3.20
N LYS A 53 -4.06 3.71 3.84
CA LYS A 53 -3.97 3.59 5.30
C LYS A 53 -3.21 4.78 5.91
N ILE A 54 -2.04 5.13 5.36
CA ILE A 54 -1.26 6.29 5.83
C ILE A 54 -2.08 7.58 5.72
N LYS A 55 -2.78 7.77 4.59
CA LYS A 55 -3.64 8.95 4.39
C LYS A 55 -4.75 9.04 5.44
N LEU A 56 -5.38 7.91 5.77
CA LEU A 56 -6.42 7.85 6.80
C LEU A 56 -5.87 8.14 8.21
N GLU A 57 -4.73 7.56 8.55
CA GLU A 57 -4.05 7.80 9.83
C GLU A 57 -3.68 9.29 10.01
N ASP A 58 -3.21 9.96 8.96
CA ASP A 58 -2.93 11.39 8.99
C ASP A 58 -4.20 12.23 9.25
N TYR A 59 -5.33 11.88 8.62
CA TYR A 59 -6.60 12.55 8.90
C TYR A 59 -7.07 12.35 10.33
N GLN A 60 -6.93 11.14 10.87
CA GLN A 60 -7.29 10.84 12.26
C GLN A 60 -6.45 11.65 13.24
N LYS A 61 -5.12 11.68 13.06
CA LYS A 61 -4.21 12.48 13.90
C LYS A 61 -4.57 13.97 13.89
N ARG A 62 -4.89 14.53 12.73
CA ARG A 62 -5.33 15.93 12.63
C ARG A 62 -6.63 16.16 13.38
N ALA A 63 -7.61 15.26 13.23
CA ALA A 63 -8.88 15.36 13.92
C ALA A 63 -8.71 15.32 15.45
N GLU A 64 -7.83 14.45 15.96
CA GLU A 64 -7.47 14.37 17.38
C GLU A 64 -6.86 15.69 17.89
N VAL A 65 -5.92 16.29 17.15
CA VAL A 65 -5.33 17.58 17.55
C VAL A 65 -6.39 18.69 17.64
N TYR A 66 -7.32 18.76 16.68
CA TYR A 66 -8.39 19.75 16.70
C TYR A 66 -9.37 19.52 17.86
N SER A 67 -9.73 18.27 18.14
CA SER A 67 -10.64 17.95 19.25
C SER A 67 -10.00 18.25 20.60
N SER A 68 -8.73 17.90 20.80
CA SER A 68 -7.99 18.26 22.02
C SER A 68 -7.90 19.78 22.21
N ARG A 69 -7.63 20.53 21.13
CA ARG A 69 -7.56 22.00 21.20
C ARG A 69 -8.91 22.62 21.54
N ALA A 70 -10.00 22.11 20.95
CA ALA A 70 -11.35 22.56 21.26
C ALA A 70 -11.72 22.30 22.73
N ALA A 71 -11.40 21.10 23.24
CA ALA A 71 -11.63 20.75 24.65
C ALA A 71 -10.87 21.68 25.61
N PHE A 72 -9.59 21.95 25.34
CA PHE A 72 -8.78 22.87 26.14
C PHE A 72 -9.34 24.30 26.15
N LEU A 73 -9.78 24.81 24.99
CA LEU A 73 -10.38 26.14 24.90
C LEU A 73 -11.71 26.21 25.66
N ALA A 74 -12.54 25.18 25.56
CA ALA A 74 -13.79 25.10 26.30
C ALA A 74 -13.54 25.09 27.81
N GLU A 75 -12.60 24.26 28.29
CA GLU A 75 -12.25 24.19 29.71
C GLU A 75 -11.76 25.55 30.25
N ASN A 76 -10.87 26.22 29.53
CA ASN A 76 -10.39 27.54 29.91
C ASN A 76 -11.48 28.62 29.90
N PHE A 77 -12.43 28.53 28.97
CA PHE A 77 -13.58 29.42 28.94
C PHE A 77 -14.43 29.25 30.20
N PHE A 78 -14.79 28.02 30.56
CA PHE A 78 -15.57 27.73 31.77
C PHE A 78 -14.86 28.16 33.06
N ARG A 79 -13.53 27.97 33.14
CA ARG A 79 -12.73 28.44 34.28
C ARG A 79 -12.68 29.96 34.43
N LYS A 80 -12.93 30.72 33.36
CA LYS A 80 -12.88 32.19 33.36
C LYS A 80 -14.24 32.82 33.65
N THR A 81 -15.34 32.08 33.44
CA THR A 81 -16.72 32.53 33.65
C THR A 81 -17.27 32.18 35.03
N ASN A 82 -16.64 31.26 35.76
CA ASN A 82 -16.89 30.96 37.17
C ASN A 82 -15.87 31.68 38.05
#